data_AF-A0AAV7YMT3-F1
#
_entry.id   AF-A0AAV7YMT3-F1
#
_cell.length_a   1.000
_cell.length_b   1.000
_cell.length_c   1.000
_cell.angle_alpha   90.00
_cell.angle_beta   90.00
_cell.angle_gamma   90.00
#
_symmetry.space_group_name_H-M   'P 1'
#
loop_
_entity.id
_entity.type
_entity.pdbx_description
1 polymer ?
#
loop_
_entity_poly.entity_id
_entity_poly.type
_entity_poly.pdbx_seq_one_letter_code
_entity_poly.pdbx_strand_id
1 'polypeptide(L)'
;METLFNEPSCLETNPFFIYLTREQKQLYGKLSKSQYTICIPSCNSLRGMKFNKEMILLHTLQKSPYYKGEYALLQNDEQSVIIENQFLNLSRGWQKSKVLKIISTQVFFNDDFNPYDILIIEKPFIWFLNEKKGFRKQVLGKKEQEFVRSVQKRKQEITKFFPKNLIYSQVENFWRKIGKKKIRSQAVKQFFSSLKKFKNSYYLVKRYESHLEKKLTVFYDEQVKLLIRQDLILRTFSPKSHYYEKLVNSLKILILGKLEYWGKIKDFYQYEDQFCAQQIQLLKKITPDILEIPEKLVLDYSQVIENLQLISNYHTAFEKILIIDKSIILLNEIIENNFLNSVSITTDDLIPIFSYIIIKSKIPNLFSTSVYLNHFHLCNMITSKYSFEITLLNSIVNNLLYSQKLLNIYHNFKHNHCELLNNKEKSNVKKINLNKNVDNDINLEIDVKKNNIFLQEKKLHQKHSLQIVEII
;
A
#
# COMPACT_ATOMS: atom_id res chain seq x y z
N MET A 1 -11.92 25.93 11.47
CA MET A 1 -11.23 24.73 10.92
C MET A 1 -10.40 24.07 12.02
N GLU A 2 -11.04 23.45 13.01
CA GLU A 2 -10.37 22.85 14.17
C GLU A 2 -10.98 21.49 14.60
N THR A 3 -11.77 20.85 13.72
CA THR A 3 -12.59 19.67 14.06
C THR A 3 -12.26 18.40 13.26
N LEU A 4 -11.07 18.29 12.68
CA LEU A 4 -10.62 17.05 12.02
C LEU A 4 -9.44 16.44 12.80
N PHE A 5 -9.56 15.13 13.07
CA PHE A 5 -8.59 14.24 13.73
C PHE A 5 -8.68 14.08 15.26
N ASN A 6 -9.87 13.75 15.77
CA ASN A 6 -9.98 12.87 16.94
C ASN A 6 -10.02 11.41 16.43
N GLU A 7 -8.87 10.85 16.03
CA GLU A 7 -8.77 9.42 15.70
C GLU A 7 -8.85 8.57 16.99
N PRO A 8 -9.57 7.43 16.99
CA PRO A 8 -9.69 6.57 18.15
C PRO A 8 -8.32 5.99 18.53
N SER A 9 -7.89 6.29 19.76
CA SER A 9 -6.62 5.86 20.33
C SER A 9 -6.50 4.33 20.32
N CYS A 10 -5.51 3.79 19.61
CA CYS A 10 -5.22 2.36 19.62
C CYS A 10 -4.85 1.89 21.03
N LEU A 11 -5.64 0.96 21.59
CA LEU A 11 -5.51 0.48 22.97
C LEU A 11 -4.12 -0.10 23.26
N GLU A 12 -3.55 -0.84 22.32
CA GLU A 12 -2.23 -1.49 22.42
C GLU A 12 -1.07 -0.50 22.63
N THR A 13 -1.28 0.75 22.22
CA THR A 13 -0.29 1.84 22.37
C THR A 13 -0.58 2.75 23.58
N ASN A 14 -1.69 2.52 24.29
CA ASN A 14 -2.08 3.36 25.40
C ASN A 14 -1.17 3.11 26.62
N PRO A 15 -0.50 4.15 27.14
CA PRO A 15 0.48 3.97 28.21
C PRO A 15 -0.15 3.48 29.52
N PHE A 16 -1.42 3.82 29.80
CA PHE A 16 -2.16 3.30 30.95
C PHE A 16 -2.48 1.81 30.80
N PHE A 17 -2.90 1.38 29.60
CA PHE A 17 -3.17 -0.03 29.32
C PHE A 17 -1.89 -0.88 29.33
N ILE A 18 -0.79 -0.35 28.77
CA ILE A 18 0.53 -1.00 28.81
C ILE A 18 0.98 -1.18 30.26
N TYR A 19 0.84 -0.14 31.10
CA TYR A 19 1.17 -0.22 32.53
C TYR A 19 0.33 -1.28 33.24
N LEU A 20 -0.99 -1.29 33.02
CA LEU A 20 -1.90 -2.29 33.56
C LEU A 20 -1.50 -3.73 33.18
N THR A 21 -1.25 -3.98 31.88
CA THR A 21 -1.00 -5.33 31.36
C THR A 21 0.43 -5.84 31.64
N ARG A 22 1.43 -4.94 31.68
CA ARG A 22 2.84 -5.32 31.87
C ARG A 22 3.30 -5.20 33.31
N GLU A 23 3.11 -4.04 33.91
CA GLU A 23 3.65 -3.73 35.25
C GLU A 23 2.71 -4.20 36.37
N GLN A 24 1.40 -4.26 36.10
CA GLN A 24 0.37 -4.67 37.06
C GLN A 24 -0.36 -5.95 36.63
N LYS A 25 0.37 -6.90 36.01
CA LYS A 25 -0.18 -8.15 35.45
C LYS A 25 -1.03 -8.95 36.44
N GLN A 26 -0.60 -9.05 37.71
CA GLN A 26 -1.36 -9.74 38.75
C GLN A 26 -2.71 -9.06 39.03
N LEU A 27 -2.73 -7.72 39.05
CA LEU A 27 -3.97 -6.98 39.22
C LEU A 27 -4.87 -7.14 38.00
N TYR A 28 -4.32 -6.98 36.79
CA TYR A 28 -5.08 -7.16 35.55
C TYR A 28 -5.77 -8.53 35.50
N GLY A 29 -5.07 -9.61 35.85
CA GLY A 29 -5.64 -10.96 35.93
C GLY A 29 -6.75 -11.09 36.97
N LYS A 30 -6.69 -10.37 38.09
CA LYS A 30 -7.79 -10.33 39.09
C LYS A 30 -9.00 -9.58 38.54
N LEU A 31 -8.79 -8.42 37.92
CA LEU A 31 -9.87 -7.60 37.37
C LEU A 31 -10.62 -8.34 36.24
N SER A 32 -9.89 -9.04 35.37
CA SER A 32 -10.49 -9.84 34.29
C SER A 32 -11.23 -11.08 34.80
N LYS A 33 -10.71 -11.77 35.83
CA LYS A 33 -11.41 -12.90 36.47
C LYS A 33 -12.71 -12.47 37.14
N SER A 34 -12.73 -11.29 37.77
CA SER A 34 -13.93 -10.71 38.37
C SER A 34 -14.86 -10.01 37.36
N GLN A 35 -14.54 -10.06 36.06
CA GLN A 35 -15.31 -9.45 34.97
C GLN A 35 -15.63 -7.96 35.17
N TYR A 36 -14.72 -7.23 35.81
CA TYR A 36 -14.90 -5.79 36.00
C TYR A 36 -14.75 -5.03 34.68
N THR A 37 -15.45 -3.91 34.57
CA THR A 37 -15.36 -3.01 33.42
C THR A 37 -14.18 -2.06 33.62
N ILE A 38 -13.18 -2.11 32.74
CA ILE A 38 -11.95 -1.32 32.90
C ILE A 38 -12.03 -0.07 32.02
N CYS A 39 -11.94 1.10 32.63
CA CYS A 39 -11.91 2.37 31.93
C CYS A 39 -10.47 2.81 31.66
N ILE A 40 -10.17 3.17 30.42
CA ILE A 40 -8.82 3.51 29.96
C ILE A 40 -8.87 4.93 29.41
N PRO A 41 -8.26 5.91 30.10
CA PRO A 41 -8.27 7.28 29.62
C PRO A 41 -7.51 7.41 28.29
N SER A 42 -7.96 8.34 27.44
CA SER A 42 -7.34 8.62 26.15
C SER A 42 -5.86 8.97 26.31
N CYS A 43 -5.01 8.54 25.37
CA CYS A 43 -3.56 8.79 25.42
C CYS A 43 -3.23 10.29 25.58
N ASN A 44 -4.06 11.16 24.99
CA ASN A 44 -3.88 12.61 25.07
C ASN A 44 -4.16 13.17 26.47
N SER A 45 -5.09 12.57 27.22
CA SER A 45 -5.43 12.99 28.58
C SER A 45 -4.42 12.55 29.64
N LEU A 46 -3.59 11.53 29.34
CA LEU A 46 -2.64 10.93 30.28
C LEU A 46 -1.29 11.67 30.38
N ARG A 47 -1.09 12.79 29.67
CA ARG A 47 0.21 13.46 29.60
C ARG A 47 0.70 13.93 30.97
N GLY A 48 1.88 13.47 31.37
CA GLY A 48 2.53 13.84 32.63
C GLY A 48 1.94 13.15 33.87
N MET A 49 1.03 12.19 33.68
CA MET A 49 0.48 11.42 34.80
C MET A 49 1.43 10.26 35.15
N LYS A 50 1.65 10.07 36.45
CA LYS A 50 2.28 8.85 36.97
C LYS A 50 1.19 7.84 37.26
N PHE A 51 1.40 6.60 36.82
CA PHE A 51 0.46 5.52 37.06
C PHE A 51 0.87 4.77 38.31
N ASN A 52 -0.11 4.46 39.15
CA ASN A 52 0.05 3.60 40.31
C ASN A 52 -1.18 2.67 40.38
N LYS A 53 -1.12 1.72 41.32
CA LYS A 53 -2.19 0.76 41.57
C LYS A 53 -3.53 1.44 41.87
N GLU A 54 -3.52 2.50 42.66
CA GLU A 54 -4.72 3.25 43.04
C GLU A 54 -5.41 3.86 41.81
N MET A 55 -4.64 4.43 40.88
CA MET A 55 -5.20 4.98 39.65
C MET A 55 -5.89 3.91 38.80
N ILE A 56 -5.38 2.68 38.76
CA ILE A 56 -6.07 1.58 38.05
C ILE A 56 -7.40 1.26 38.73
N LEU A 57 -7.40 1.11 40.06
CA LEU A 57 -8.60 0.79 40.82
C LEU A 57 -9.67 1.87 40.68
N LEU A 58 -9.26 3.14 40.68
CA LEU A 58 -10.16 4.27 40.44
C LEU A 58 -10.84 4.21 39.07
N HIS A 59 -10.15 3.67 38.07
CA HIS A 59 -10.67 3.53 36.70
C HIS A 59 -11.26 2.15 36.43
N THR A 60 -11.56 1.37 37.48
CA THR A 60 -12.23 0.08 37.33
C THR A 60 -13.63 0.16 37.93
N LEU A 61 -14.60 -0.34 37.18
CA LEU A 61 -16.02 -0.26 37.48
C LEU A 61 -16.58 -1.65 37.77
N GLN A 62 -17.33 -1.75 38.86
CA GLN A 62 -18.07 -2.93 39.26
C GLN A 62 -19.55 -2.73 38.93
N LYS A 63 -20.16 -3.71 38.25
CA LYS A 63 -21.59 -3.68 37.92
C LYS A 63 -22.42 -3.68 39.20
N SER A 64 -23.40 -2.80 39.28
CA SER A 64 -24.37 -2.80 40.38
C SER A 64 -25.20 -4.10 40.32
N PRO A 65 -25.38 -4.82 41.44
CA PRO A 65 -26.27 -5.98 41.47
C PRO A 65 -27.76 -5.57 41.45
N TYR A 66 -28.07 -4.30 41.69
CA TYR A 66 -29.45 -3.81 41.86
C TYR A 66 -29.99 -3.04 40.65
N TYR A 67 -29.12 -2.32 39.92
CA TYR A 67 -29.55 -1.41 38.86
C TYR A 67 -28.79 -1.66 37.55
N LYS A 68 -29.53 -1.92 36.48
CA LYS A 68 -28.97 -2.16 35.15
C LYS A 68 -28.35 -0.87 34.60
N GLY A 69 -27.09 -0.93 34.20
CA GLY A 69 -26.36 0.22 33.65
C GLY A 69 -25.72 1.14 34.69
N GLU A 70 -25.92 0.88 35.98
CA GLU A 70 -25.21 1.55 37.07
C GLU A 70 -23.98 0.73 37.49
N TYR A 71 -22.89 1.45 37.76
CA TYR A 71 -21.62 0.90 38.16
C TYR A 71 -21.06 1.66 39.36
N ALA A 72 -20.46 0.94 40.30
CA ALA A 72 -19.67 1.52 41.39
C ALA A 72 -18.18 1.55 41.02
N LEU A 73 -17.44 2.53 41.55
CA LEU A 73 -15.99 2.54 41.42
C LEU A 73 -15.39 1.52 42.38
N LEU A 74 -14.49 0.66 41.89
CA LEU A 74 -13.88 -0.40 42.70
C LEU A 74 -13.07 0.14 43.90
N GLN A 75 -12.58 1.38 43.82
CA GLN A 75 -11.87 2.01 44.92
C GLN A 75 -12.81 2.67 45.95
N ASN A 76 -14.02 3.06 45.55
CA ASN A 76 -14.95 3.80 46.39
C ASN A 76 -16.41 3.52 45.99
N ASP A 77 -17.07 2.66 46.77
CA ASP A 77 -18.45 2.25 46.54
C ASP A 77 -19.47 3.37 46.78
N GLU A 78 -19.06 4.49 47.40
CA GLU A 78 -19.92 5.67 47.55
C GLU A 78 -20.08 6.43 46.23
N GLN A 79 -19.24 6.13 45.24
CA GLN A 79 -19.24 6.77 43.93
C GLN A 79 -19.77 5.85 42.86
N SER A 80 -20.86 6.28 42.20
CA SER A 80 -21.45 5.54 41.09
C SER A 80 -21.45 6.32 39.78
N VAL A 81 -21.53 5.57 38.69
CA VAL A 81 -21.56 6.03 37.31
C VAL A 81 -22.62 5.27 36.56
N ILE A 82 -23.38 5.98 35.75
CA ILE A 82 -24.40 5.41 34.87
C ILE A 82 -23.89 5.46 33.44
N ILE A 83 -23.92 4.33 32.73
CA ILE A 83 -23.47 4.24 31.34
C ILE A 83 -24.67 4.29 30.41
N GLU A 84 -24.81 5.37 29.64
CA GLU A 84 -25.91 5.59 28.70
C GLU A 84 -25.41 6.25 27.42
N ASN A 85 -25.83 5.76 26.25
CA ASN A 85 -25.60 6.40 24.95
C ASN A 85 -24.13 6.80 24.66
N GLN A 86 -23.16 5.96 25.02
CA GLN A 86 -21.71 6.23 24.92
C GLN A 86 -21.19 7.35 25.85
N PHE A 87 -21.92 7.64 26.92
CA PHE A 87 -21.51 8.56 27.96
C PHE A 87 -21.52 7.89 29.34
N LEU A 88 -20.59 8.33 30.18
CA LEU A 88 -20.51 8.03 31.60
C LEU A 88 -21.07 9.23 32.36
N ASN A 89 -22.26 9.08 32.92
CA ASN A 89 -22.90 10.05 33.79
C ASN A 89 -22.40 9.81 35.22
N LEU A 90 -21.54 10.70 35.72
CA LEU A 90 -21.06 10.68 37.10
C LEU A 90 -22.22 11.06 38.02
N SER A 91 -22.79 10.09 38.75
CA SER A 91 -24.02 10.24 39.53
C SER A 91 -23.73 10.43 41.02
N ARG A 92 -23.86 9.37 41.84
CA ARG A 92 -23.76 9.43 43.30
C ARG A 92 -22.30 9.64 43.75
N GLY A 93 -22.09 10.43 44.80
CA GLY A 93 -20.76 10.61 45.43
C GLY A 93 -19.79 11.55 44.70
N TRP A 94 -20.22 12.19 43.61
CA TRP A 94 -19.44 13.19 42.89
C TRP A 94 -19.83 14.61 43.31
N GLN A 95 -18.86 15.53 43.37
CA GLN A 95 -19.12 16.92 43.80
C GLN A 95 -20.01 17.71 42.82
N LYS A 96 -20.01 17.33 41.53
CA LYS A 96 -20.87 17.88 40.48
C LYS A 96 -21.19 16.77 39.48
N SER A 97 -22.46 16.65 39.08
CA SER A 97 -22.87 15.76 37.99
C SER A 97 -22.15 16.18 36.71
N LYS A 98 -21.41 15.26 36.10
CA LYS A 98 -20.70 15.50 34.85
C LYS A 98 -20.87 14.33 33.92
N VAL A 99 -20.79 14.64 32.63
CA VAL A 99 -20.87 13.67 31.56
C VAL A 99 -19.48 13.49 30.97
N LEU A 100 -19.03 12.23 30.88
CA LEU A 100 -17.75 11.87 30.31
C LEU A 100 -17.96 11.00 29.07
N LYS A 101 -17.36 11.39 27.94
CA LYS A 101 -17.53 10.65 26.68
C LYS A 101 -16.74 9.35 26.66
N ILE A 102 -17.39 8.27 26.24
CA ILE A 102 -16.75 7.01 25.85
C ILE A 102 -16.34 7.15 24.38
N ILE A 103 -15.04 7.05 24.11
CA ILE A 103 -14.47 7.11 22.76
C ILE A 103 -14.72 5.80 22.02
N SER A 104 -14.56 4.66 22.70
CA SER A 104 -14.79 3.33 22.14
C SER A 104 -14.98 2.28 23.22
N THR A 105 -15.74 1.24 22.92
CA THR A 105 -15.93 0.05 23.77
C THR A 105 -15.31 -1.16 23.09
N GLN A 106 -14.61 -1.99 23.83
CA GLN A 106 -14.04 -3.25 23.35
C GLN A 106 -14.35 -4.37 24.33
N VAL A 107 -14.74 -5.53 23.81
CA VAL A 107 -15.00 -6.74 24.61
C VAL A 107 -13.74 -7.60 24.60
N PHE A 108 -13.30 -8.02 25.79
CA PHE A 108 -12.18 -8.92 25.99
C PHE A 108 -12.64 -10.20 26.67
N PHE A 109 -11.85 -11.26 26.58
CA PHE A 109 -12.11 -12.53 27.22
C PHE A 109 -10.98 -12.84 28.22
N ASN A 110 -11.33 -13.35 29.38
CA ASN A 110 -10.35 -13.85 30.35
C ASN A 110 -9.93 -15.30 30.00
N ASP A 111 -9.04 -15.88 30.80
CA ASP A 111 -8.51 -17.24 30.56
C ASP A 111 -9.61 -18.31 30.59
N ASP A 112 -10.74 -18.02 31.27
CA ASP A 112 -11.92 -18.87 31.37
C ASP A 112 -12.95 -18.57 30.26
N PHE A 113 -12.57 -17.80 29.23
CA PHE A 113 -13.44 -17.34 28.13
C PHE A 113 -14.66 -16.53 28.57
N ASN A 114 -14.66 -15.98 29.77
CA ASN A 114 -15.72 -15.09 30.23
C ASN A 114 -15.48 -13.67 29.71
N PRO A 115 -16.50 -13.02 29.10
CA PRO A 115 -16.33 -11.69 28.53
C PRO A 115 -16.28 -10.62 29.62
N TYR A 116 -15.52 -9.56 29.38
CA TYR A 116 -15.51 -8.32 30.15
C TYR A 116 -15.24 -7.11 29.25
N ASP A 117 -15.66 -5.93 29.71
CA ASP A 117 -15.63 -4.72 28.89
C ASP A 117 -14.42 -3.84 29.22
N ILE A 118 -13.79 -3.32 28.17
CA ILE A 118 -12.82 -2.24 28.26
C ILE A 118 -13.39 -0.99 27.57
N LEU A 119 -13.50 0.10 28.33
CA LEU A 119 -14.03 1.38 27.86
C LEU A 119 -12.88 2.37 27.69
N ILE A 120 -12.69 2.90 26.49
CA ILE A 120 -11.76 4.02 26.28
C ILE A 120 -12.52 5.32 26.55
N ILE A 121 -12.09 6.08 27.55
CA ILE A 121 -12.77 7.30 28.01
C ILE A 121 -11.97 8.56 27.65
N GLU A 122 -12.65 9.68 27.46
CA GLU A 122 -12.00 10.93 27.02
C GLU A 122 -10.93 11.42 28.01
N LYS A 123 -11.20 11.34 29.31
CA LYS A 123 -10.43 11.93 30.41
C LYS A 123 -10.42 11.00 31.63
N PRO A 124 -9.38 11.04 32.48
CA PRO A 124 -9.31 10.20 33.68
C PRO A 124 -10.28 10.67 34.77
N PHE A 125 -10.81 9.74 35.56
CA PHE A 125 -11.74 10.02 36.66
C PHE A 125 -11.15 10.94 37.73
N ILE A 126 -9.83 10.87 37.94
CA ILE A 126 -9.13 11.66 38.95
C ILE A 126 -9.28 13.18 38.74
N TRP A 127 -9.58 13.62 37.51
CA TRP A 127 -9.84 15.03 37.20
C TRP A 127 -11.17 15.54 37.79
N PHE A 128 -12.10 14.64 38.12
CA PHE A 128 -13.42 15.00 38.64
C PHE A 128 -13.50 14.92 40.17
N LEU A 129 -12.55 14.27 40.83
CA LEU A 129 -12.53 14.11 42.30
C LEU A 129 -11.95 15.31 43.05
N ASN A 130 -11.05 16.06 42.41
CA ASN A 130 -10.24 17.08 43.07
C ASN A 130 -10.38 18.46 42.39
N GLU A 131 -11.58 19.06 42.38
CA GLU A 131 -11.74 20.46 41.94
C GLU A 131 -11.18 21.46 42.98
N LYS A 132 -11.23 21.15 44.28
CA LYS A 132 -10.83 22.09 45.37
C LYS A 132 -9.33 22.15 45.65
N LYS A 133 -8.62 21.03 45.55
CA LYS A 133 -7.16 21.05 45.40
C LYS A 133 -6.94 20.94 43.93
N GLY A 134 -6.94 22.09 43.23
CA GLY A 134 -6.64 22.10 41.82
C GLY A 134 -5.49 21.12 41.61
N PHE A 135 -5.72 20.06 40.83
CA PHE A 135 -4.64 19.44 40.10
C PHE A 135 -4.11 20.61 39.28
N ARG A 136 -3.25 21.44 39.91
CA ARG A 136 -2.12 22.06 39.24
C ARG A 136 -1.67 20.88 38.40
N LYS A 137 -1.91 20.95 37.09
CA LYS A 137 -1.12 20.23 36.09
C LYS A 137 0.20 20.09 36.81
N GLN A 138 0.59 18.90 37.30
CA GLN A 138 1.92 18.78 37.88
C GLN A 138 2.75 19.32 36.74
N VAL A 139 3.24 20.55 36.94
CA VAL A 139 3.73 21.38 35.86
C VAL A 139 4.90 20.53 35.48
N LEU A 140 4.75 19.77 34.38
CA LEU A 140 5.73 18.79 33.90
C LEU A 140 7.06 19.44 34.24
N GLY A 141 7.87 18.81 35.09
CA GLY A 141 9.00 19.52 35.69
C GLY A 141 9.74 20.22 34.56
N LYS A 142 10.30 21.44 34.73
CA LYS A 142 10.81 22.26 33.59
C LYS A 142 11.53 21.42 32.50
N LYS A 143 12.32 20.42 32.93
CA LYS A 143 12.96 19.36 32.13
C LYS A 143 12.01 18.52 31.25
N GLU A 144 10.89 18.03 31.76
CA GLU A 144 9.91 17.26 31.00
C GLU A 144 9.11 18.13 30.01
N GLN A 145 8.81 19.40 30.35
CA GLN A 145 8.22 20.33 29.38
C GLN A 145 9.18 20.65 28.25
N GLU A 146 10.45 20.91 28.58
CA GLU A 146 11.51 21.08 27.61
C GLU A 146 11.66 19.84 26.74
N PHE A 147 11.58 18.64 27.33
CA PHE A 147 11.61 17.38 26.58
C PHE A 147 10.42 17.28 25.60
N VAL A 148 9.18 17.45 26.05
CA VAL A 148 7.99 17.39 25.18
C VAL A 148 8.06 18.45 24.07
N ARG A 149 8.43 19.69 24.41
CA ARG A 149 8.65 20.77 23.42
C ARG A 149 9.74 20.40 22.42
N SER A 150 10.84 19.78 22.88
CA SER A 150 11.93 19.34 22.01
C SER A 150 11.48 18.22 21.06
N VAL A 151 10.70 17.25 21.53
CA VAL A 151 10.15 16.16 20.71
C VAL A 151 9.18 16.71 19.68
N GLN A 152 8.29 17.63 20.07
CA GLN A 152 7.30 18.21 19.17
C GLN A 152 7.94 19.13 18.12
N LYS A 153 8.93 19.94 18.51
CA LYS A 153 9.73 20.74 17.57
C LYS A 153 10.45 19.84 16.56
N ARG A 154 11.04 18.73 17.01
CA ARG A 154 11.69 17.76 16.12
C ARG A 154 10.69 17.04 15.21
N LYS A 155 9.51 16.65 15.72
CA LYS A 155 8.44 16.08 14.89
C LYS A 155 8.07 17.04 13.76
N GLN A 156 7.86 18.31 14.08
CA GLN A 156 7.61 19.36 13.09
C GLN A 156 8.76 19.51 12.08
N GLU A 157 10.01 19.48 12.54
CA GLU A 157 11.17 19.50 11.64
C GLU A 157 11.17 18.30 10.68
N ILE A 158 11.01 17.07 11.18
CA ILE A 158 10.98 15.85 10.34
C ILE A 158 9.84 15.95 9.33
N THR A 159 8.65 16.38 9.75
CA THR A 159 7.51 16.54 8.82
C THR A 159 7.76 17.60 7.75
N LYS A 160 8.52 18.67 8.06
CA LYS A 160 8.90 19.70 7.08
C LYS A 160 9.93 19.20 6.07
N PHE A 161 10.83 18.31 6.49
CA PHE A 161 11.83 17.71 5.59
C PHE A 161 11.31 16.52 4.80
N PHE A 162 10.13 16.00 5.17
CA PHE A 162 9.55 14.85 4.51
C PHE A 162 9.37 15.15 3.01
N PRO A 163 9.82 14.26 2.11
CA PRO A 163 9.71 14.51 0.69
C PRO A 163 8.23 14.65 0.30
N LYS A 164 7.94 15.67 -0.53
CA LYS A 164 6.58 15.90 -1.04
C LYS A 164 6.11 14.71 -1.87
N ASN A 165 7.02 14.20 -2.72
CA ASN A 165 6.80 13.06 -3.58
C ASN A 165 7.69 11.90 -3.14
N LEU A 166 7.16 10.69 -3.15
CA LEU A 166 7.88 9.48 -2.77
C LEU A 166 8.79 8.99 -3.90
N ILE A 167 9.71 9.85 -4.33
CA ILE A 167 10.73 9.58 -5.35
C ILE A 167 12.05 9.20 -4.66
N TYR A 168 12.75 8.20 -5.17
CA TYR A 168 13.97 7.64 -4.56
C TYR A 168 15.03 8.70 -4.26
N SER A 169 15.32 9.60 -5.19
CA SER A 169 16.31 10.66 -4.97
C SER A 169 15.95 11.60 -3.81
N GLN A 170 14.66 11.91 -3.65
CA GLN A 170 14.17 12.76 -2.56
C GLN A 170 14.18 12.00 -1.22
N VAL A 171 13.73 10.75 -1.24
CA VAL A 171 13.72 9.84 -0.10
C VAL A 171 15.14 9.58 0.40
N GLU A 172 16.08 9.29 -0.49
CA GLU A 172 17.47 9.06 -0.14
C GLU A 172 18.11 10.32 0.46
N ASN A 173 17.87 11.50 -0.14
CA ASN A 173 18.30 12.77 0.42
C ASN A 173 17.72 13.02 1.82
N PHE A 174 16.44 12.70 2.04
CA PHE A 174 15.78 12.80 3.34
C PHE A 174 16.46 11.91 4.39
N TRP A 175 16.64 10.62 4.10
CA TRP A 175 17.29 9.68 5.03
C TRP A 175 18.76 10.02 5.27
N ARG A 176 19.46 10.55 4.27
CA ARG A 176 20.83 11.06 4.40
C ARG A 176 20.91 12.29 5.29
N LYS A 177 19.98 13.24 5.16
CA LYS A 177 19.87 14.43 6.01
C LYS A 177 19.54 14.04 7.46
N ILE A 178 18.62 13.10 7.66
CA ILE A 178 18.33 12.52 8.97
C ILE A 178 19.59 11.90 9.59
N GLY A 179 20.35 11.12 8.81
CA GLY A 179 21.58 10.47 9.29
C GLY A 179 22.74 11.43 9.61
N LYS A 180 22.81 12.61 8.98
CA LYS A 180 23.91 13.59 9.15
C LYS A 180 23.74 14.53 10.36
N LYS A 181 22.52 14.83 10.80
CA LYS A 181 22.33 15.71 11.97
C LYS A 181 22.93 15.05 13.21
N LYS A 182 23.65 15.82 14.06
CA LYS A 182 24.44 15.37 15.24
C LYS A 182 23.70 14.41 16.19
N ILE A 183 22.37 14.35 16.13
CA ILE A 183 21.54 13.35 16.81
C ILE A 183 21.60 12.08 15.96
N ARG A 184 22.70 11.36 16.12
CA ARG A 184 22.92 9.99 15.62
C ARG A 184 21.77 9.11 16.14
N SER A 185 20.75 8.83 15.34
CA SER A 185 20.01 7.60 15.61
C SER A 185 20.98 6.49 15.22
N GLN A 186 21.66 5.93 16.22
CA GLN A 186 22.41 4.68 16.10
C GLN A 186 21.60 3.66 15.28
N ALA A 187 20.27 3.71 15.40
CA ALA A 187 19.28 3.07 14.55
C ALA A 187 19.47 3.24 13.04
N VAL A 188 19.61 4.47 12.50
CA VAL A 188 19.78 4.68 11.06
C VAL A 188 21.14 4.17 10.59
N LYS A 189 22.20 4.32 11.40
CA LYS A 189 23.51 3.72 11.08
C LYS A 189 23.46 2.20 11.09
N GLN A 190 22.81 1.61 12.09
CA GLN A 190 22.56 0.17 12.18
C GLN A 190 21.75 -0.30 10.99
N PHE A 191 20.69 0.42 10.61
CA PHE A 191 19.88 0.14 9.43
C PHE A 191 20.73 0.08 8.15
N PHE A 192 21.55 1.10 7.86
CA PHE A 192 22.40 1.07 6.66
C PHE A 192 23.47 -0.03 6.72
N SER A 193 23.99 -0.35 7.91
CA SER A 193 24.90 -1.48 8.09
C SER A 193 24.19 -2.81 7.80
N SER A 194 22.99 -3.02 8.33
CA SER A 194 22.15 -4.19 8.08
C SER A 194 21.76 -4.31 6.62
N LEU A 195 21.43 -3.20 5.96
CA LEU A 195 21.12 -3.16 4.53
C LEU A 195 22.33 -3.52 3.67
N LYS A 196 23.53 -3.04 4.03
CA LYS A 196 24.78 -3.43 3.35
C LYS A 196 25.06 -4.93 3.53
N LYS A 197 24.86 -5.47 4.73
CA LYS A 197 24.98 -6.91 4.99
C LYS A 197 23.97 -7.69 4.14
N PHE A 198 22.70 -7.30 4.14
CA PHE A 198 21.67 -7.93 3.33
C PHE A 198 22.02 -7.93 1.84
N LYS A 199 22.45 -6.78 1.29
CA LYS A 199 22.89 -6.66 -0.11
C LYS A 199 24.02 -7.63 -0.46
N ASN A 200 24.96 -7.86 0.47
CA ASN A 200 26.10 -8.74 0.27
C ASN A 200 25.76 -10.22 0.47
N SER A 201 24.74 -10.53 1.26
CA SER A 201 24.35 -11.91 1.60
C SER A 201 23.31 -12.49 0.63
N TYR A 202 22.47 -11.65 0.02
CA TYR A 202 21.37 -12.09 -0.82
C TYR A 202 21.55 -11.68 -2.28
N TYR A 203 21.58 -12.68 -3.15
CA TYR A 203 21.65 -12.52 -4.59
C TYR A 203 20.27 -12.72 -5.22
N LEU A 204 19.95 -11.89 -6.20
CA LEU A 204 18.79 -12.09 -7.05
C LEU A 204 19.11 -13.17 -8.08
N VAL A 205 18.26 -14.19 -8.17
CA VAL A 205 18.37 -15.31 -9.12
C VAL A 205 17.08 -15.35 -9.95
N LYS A 206 17.22 -15.42 -11.28
CA LYS A 206 16.08 -15.49 -12.21
C LYS A 206 15.15 -16.66 -11.84
N ARG A 207 13.84 -16.41 -11.80
CA ARG A 207 12.77 -17.36 -11.40
C ARG A 207 12.71 -17.72 -9.90
N TYR A 208 13.56 -17.13 -9.07
CA TYR A 208 13.53 -17.30 -7.60
C TYR A 208 13.26 -15.97 -6.88
N GLU A 209 12.63 -15.01 -7.57
CA GLU A 209 12.29 -13.68 -7.06
C GLU A 209 11.42 -13.78 -5.81
N SER A 210 10.48 -14.73 -5.78
CA SER A 210 9.56 -14.95 -4.67
C SER A 210 10.27 -15.35 -3.36
N HIS A 211 11.40 -16.06 -3.43
CA HIS A 211 12.17 -16.39 -2.24
C HIS A 211 12.88 -15.14 -1.70
N LEU A 212 13.46 -14.33 -2.57
CA LEU A 212 14.10 -13.08 -2.19
C LEU A 212 13.08 -12.07 -1.64
N GLU A 213 11.91 -11.97 -2.26
CA GLU A 213 10.77 -11.18 -1.79
C GLU A 213 10.43 -11.52 -0.33
N LYS A 214 10.22 -12.80 -0.01
CA LYS A 214 9.92 -13.22 1.37
C LYS A 214 11.01 -12.80 2.36
N LYS A 215 12.29 -12.99 1.99
CA LYS A 215 13.42 -12.57 2.84
C LYS A 215 13.49 -11.05 2.99
N LEU A 216 13.20 -10.31 1.92
CA LEU A 216 13.21 -8.86 1.91
C LEU A 216 12.07 -8.28 2.74
N THR A 217 10.88 -8.89 2.72
CA THR A 217 9.74 -8.52 3.57
C THR A 217 10.06 -8.73 5.05
N VAL A 218 10.65 -9.86 5.43
CA VAL A 218 11.09 -10.10 6.82
C VAL A 218 12.14 -9.07 7.25
N PHE A 219 13.15 -8.85 6.40
CA PHE A 219 14.18 -7.83 6.66
C PHE A 219 13.55 -6.44 6.85
N TYR A 220 12.63 -6.06 5.96
CA TYR A 220 11.92 -4.80 6.02
C TYR A 220 11.17 -4.63 7.34
N ASP A 221 10.36 -5.60 7.74
CA ASP A 221 9.57 -5.56 8.97
C ASP A 221 10.45 -5.43 10.21
N GLU A 222 11.58 -6.15 10.24
CA GLU A 222 12.57 -6.03 11.30
C GLU A 222 13.18 -4.63 11.34
N GLN A 223 13.57 -4.06 10.20
CA GLN A 223 14.15 -2.73 10.14
C GLN A 223 13.17 -1.65 10.56
N VAL A 224 11.90 -1.73 10.14
CA VAL A 224 10.84 -0.81 10.58
C VAL A 224 10.66 -0.89 12.09
N LYS A 225 10.53 -2.10 12.65
CA LYS A 225 10.41 -2.32 14.10
C LYS A 225 11.62 -1.77 14.86
N LEU A 226 12.84 -2.00 14.37
CA LEU A 226 14.06 -1.50 15.00
C LEU A 226 14.15 0.03 14.96
N LEU A 227 13.86 0.65 13.82
CA LEU A 227 13.87 2.11 13.67
C LEU A 227 12.84 2.77 14.59
N ILE A 228 11.60 2.26 14.61
CA ILE A 228 10.56 2.77 15.50
C ILE A 228 10.96 2.55 16.96
N ARG A 229 11.47 1.36 17.33
CA ARG A 229 11.91 1.11 18.70
C ARG A 229 13.07 2.01 19.09
N GLN A 230 14.04 2.29 18.25
CA GLN A 230 15.22 3.03 18.72
C GLN A 230 15.07 4.55 18.62
N ASP A 231 14.17 5.06 17.77
CA ASP A 231 13.98 6.50 17.60
C ASP A 231 12.74 7.01 18.36
N LEU A 232 12.98 7.76 19.44
CA LEU A 232 11.95 8.34 20.29
C LEU A 232 10.92 9.18 19.52
N ILE A 233 11.32 9.84 18.42
CA ILE A 233 10.41 10.67 17.62
C ILE A 233 9.56 9.76 16.73
N LEU A 234 10.16 8.73 16.14
CA LEU A 234 9.41 7.77 15.31
C LEU A 234 8.33 7.04 16.13
N ARG A 235 8.60 6.73 17.40
CA ARG A 235 7.60 6.19 18.34
C ARG A 235 6.37 7.08 18.53
N THR A 236 6.49 8.39 18.28
CA THR A 236 5.37 9.33 18.46
C THR A 236 4.43 9.42 17.26
N PHE A 237 4.74 8.75 16.14
CA PHE A 237 3.80 8.62 15.05
C PHE A 237 2.84 7.47 15.34
N SER A 238 1.54 7.77 15.32
CA SER A 238 0.51 6.73 15.38
C SER A 238 0.68 5.78 14.18
N PRO A 239 0.61 4.45 14.34
CA PRO A 239 0.65 3.51 13.22
C PRO A 239 -0.40 3.78 12.13
N LYS A 240 -1.52 4.44 12.49
CA LYS A 240 -2.59 4.84 11.56
C LYS A 240 -2.38 6.23 10.94
N SER A 241 -1.38 6.99 11.40
CA SER A 241 -1.14 8.33 10.87
C SER A 241 -0.57 8.26 9.46
N HIS A 242 -1.04 9.16 8.59
CA HIS A 242 -0.49 9.36 7.24
C HIS A 242 1.04 9.50 7.22
N TYR A 243 1.61 10.14 8.25
CA TYR A 243 3.07 10.29 8.37
C TYR A 243 3.79 8.96 8.63
N TYR A 244 3.19 8.07 9.42
CA TYR A 244 3.73 6.74 9.65
C TYR A 244 3.74 5.95 8.35
N GLU A 245 2.64 5.94 7.62
CA GLU A 245 2.54 5.29 6.31
C GLU A 245 3.57 5.85 5.32
N LYS A 246 3.68 7.18 5.22
CA LYS A 246 4.70 7.84 4.40
C LYS A 246 6.12 7.44 4.79
N LEU A 247 6.41 7.33 6.09
CA LEU A 247 7.72 6.90 6.60
C LEU A 247 8.04 5.46 6.21
N VAL A 248 7.08 4.57 6.45
CA VAL A 248 7.11 3.14 6.08
C VAL A 248 7.35 2.99 4.57
N ASN A 249 6.61 3.71 3.73
CA ASN A 249 6.79 3.67 2.27
C ASN A 249 8.12 4.28 1.83
N SER A 250 8.60 5.35 2.48
CA SER A 250 9.94 5.90 2.21
C SER A 250 11.07 4.90 2.48
N LEU A 251 10.92 4.04 3.50
CA LEU A 251 11.89 2.97 3.76
C LEU A 251 11.88 1.92 2.66
N LYS A 252 10.72 1.53 2.14
CA LYS A 252 10.61 0.57 1.04
C LYS A 252 11.37 1.05 -0.19
N ILE A 253 11.13 2.31 -0.58
CA ILE A 253 11.80 2.98 -1.70
C ILE A 253 13.30 3.03 -1.48
N LEU A 254 13.74 3.41 -0.27
CA LEU A 254 15.16 3.49 0.06
C LEU A 254 15.85 2.13 -0.05
N ILE A 255 15.24 1.08 0.51
CA ILE A 255 15.78 -0.28 0.51
C ILE A 255 15.92 -0.77 -0.94
N LEU A 256 14.83 -0.74 -1.70
CA LEU A 256 14.83 -1.21 -3.09
C LEU A 256 15.80 -0.43 -3.97
N GLY A 257 15.82 0.90 -3.85
CA GLY A 257 16.73 1.73 -4.62
C GLY A 257 18.21 1.51 -4.26
N LYS A 258 18.54 1.08 -3.04
CA LYS A 258 19.91 0.71 -2.64
C LYS A 258 20.32 -0.69 -3.05
N LEU A 259 19.36 -1.60 -3.17
CA LEU A 259 19.59 -2.97 -3.62
C LEU A 259 19.77 -3.05 -5.15
N GLU A 260 19.23 -2.08 -5.90
CA GLU A 260 19.46 -1.92 -7.35
C GLU A 260 18.99 -3.14 -8.17
N TYR A 261 17.99 -3.88 -7.66
CA TYR A 261 17.49 -5.10 -8.32
C TYR A 261 16.81 -4.86 -9.66
N TRP A 262 16.30 -3.65 -9.90
CA TRP A 262 15.67 -3.30 -11.18
C TRP A 262 16.60 -3.51 -12.38
N GLY A 263 17.89 -3.15 -12.26
CA GLY A 263 18.86 -3.39 -13.33
C GLY A 263 18.96 -4.87 -13.70
N LYS A 264 19.13 -5.72 -12.68
CA LYS A 264 19.25 -7.17 -12.85
C LYS A 264 17.99 -7.83 -13.40
N ILE A 265 16.81 -7.36 -13.01
CA ILE A 265 15.55 -7.91 -13.53
C ILE A 265 15.41 -7.62 -15.02
N LYS A 266 15.75 -6.41 -15.47
CA LYS A 266 15.78 -6.10 -16.90
C LYS A 266 16.70 -7.03 -17.67
N ASP A 267 17.90 -7.28 -17.14
CA ASP A 267 18.88 -8.16 -17.78
C ASP A 267 18.36 -9.60 -17.83
N PHE A 268 17.72 -10.08 -16.76
CA PHE A 268 17.15 -11.42 -16.70
C PHE A 268 16.02 -11.65 -17.70
N TYR A 269 15.20 -10.65 -17.96
CA TYR A 269 13.99 -10.78 -18.77
C TYR A 269 14.01 -9.97 -20.07
N GLN A 270 15.22 -9.64 -20.54
CA GLN A 270 15.41 -8.87 -21.77
C GLN A 270 14.76 -9.52 -23.00
N TYR A 271 14.78 -10.86 -23.09
CA TYR A 271 14.16 -11.57 -24.21
C TYR A 271 12.64 -11.42 -24.19
N GLU A 272 12.01 -11.63 -23.04
CA GLU A 272 10.58 -11.48 -22.85
C GLU A 272 10.13 -10.02 -23.09
N ASP A 273 10.96 -9.05 -22.70
CA ASP A 273 10.76 -7.63 -22.99
C ASP A 273 10.84 -7.31 -24.49
N GLN A 274 11.82 -7.87 -25.20
CA GLN A 274 11.94 -7.72 -26.66
C GLN A 274 10.73 -8.30 -27.37
N PHE A 275 10.25 -9.47 -26.93
CA PHE A 275 9.05 -10.08 -27.47
C PHE A 275 7.82 -9.19 -27.24
N CYS A 276 7.63 -8.66 -26.02
CA CYS A 276 6.56 -7.70 -25.74
C CYS A 276 6.64 -6.46 -26.65
N ALA A 277 7.85 -5.91 -26.85
CA ALA A 277 8.06 -4.76 -27.71
C ALA A 277 7.70 -5.06 -29.18
N GLN A 278 8.05 -6.25 -29.69
CA GLN A 278 7.67 -6.71 -31.02
C GLN A 278 6.15 -6.83 -31.15
N GLN A 279 5.46 -7.43 -30.17
CA GLN A 279 3.99 -7.52 -30.17
C GLN A 279 3.35 -6.13 -30.18
N ILE A 280 3.81 -5.22 -29.31
CA ILE A 280 3.34 -3.83 -29.30
C ILE A 280 3.56 -3.15 -30.65
N GLN A 281 4.69 -3.40 -31.31
CA GLN A 281 4.98 -2.85 -32.63
C GLN A 281 4.04 -3.38 -33.72
N LEU A 282 3.71 -4.68 -33.70
CA LEU A 282 2.71 -5.28 -34.60
C LEU A 282 1.32 -4.68 -34.37
N LEU A 283 0.97 -4.41 -33.11
CA LEU A 283 -0.30 -3.82 -32.69
C LEU A 283 -0.33 -2.29 -32.78
N LYS A 284 0.69 -1.64 -33.35
CA LYS A 284 0.77 -0.17 -33.43
C LYS A 284 -0.47 0.46 -34.08
N LYS A 285 -1.04 -0.21 -35.08
CA LYS A 285 -2.23 0.23 -35.83
C LYS A 285 -3.56 -0.26 -35.25
N ILE A 286 -3.57 -0.91 -34.08
CA ILE A 286 -4.80 -1.39 -33.47
C ILE A 286 -5.75 -0.22 -33.20
N THR A 287 -7.01 -0.44 -33.50
CA THR A 287 -8.13 0.47 -33.27
C THR A 287 -8.97 -0.03 -32.08
N PRO A 288 -9.71 0.86 -31.39
CA PRO A 288 -10.44 0.49 -30.17
C PRO A 288 -11.49 -0.62 -30.35
N ASP A 289 -12.14 -0.67 -31.50
CA ASP A 289 -13.14 -1.69 -31.89
C ASP A 289 -12.56 -3.11 -31.88
N ILE A 290 -11.30 -3.27 -32.26
CA ILE A 290 -10.60 -4.57 -32.27
C ILE A 290 -10.44 -5.13 -30.85
N LEU A 291 -10.33 -4.23 -29.85
CA LEU A 291 -10.25 -4.59 -28.44
C LEU A 291 -11.61 -4.64 -27.77
N GLU A 292 -12.70 -4.59 -28.55
CA GLU A 292 -14.07 -4.62 -28.04
C GLU A 292 -14.36 -3.43 -27.09
N ILE A 293 -13.66 -2.30 -27.26
CA ILE A 293 -13.92 -1.08 -26.49
C ILE A 293 -15.24 -0.48 -26.99
N PRO A 294 -16.25 -0.27 -26.12
CA PRO A 294 -17.51 0.34 -26.52
C PRO A 294 -17.30 1.69 -27.19
N GLU A 295 -18.04 2.00 -28.26
CA GLU A 295 -17.87 3.27 -29.01
C GLU A 295 -17.96 4.51 -28.11
N LYS A 296 -18.84 4.48 -27.10
CA LYS A 296 -18.95 5.54 -26.09
C LYS A 296 -17.65 5.73 -25.29
N LEU A 297 -16.85 4.69 -25.10
CA LEU A 297 -15.57 4.75 -24.39
C LEU A 297 -14.38 4.93 -25.34
N VAL A 298 -14.60 5.42 -26.57
CA VAL A 298 -13.50 5.83 -27.46
C VAL A 298 -13.19 7.31 -27.21
N LEU A 299 -12.31 7.57 -26.26
CA LEU A 299 -11.93 8.92 -25.82
C LEU A 299 -10.46 9.25 -26.15
N ASP A 300 -10.06 10.50 -25.95
CA ASP A 300 -8.65 10.90 -26.00
C ASP A 300 -7.91 10.48 -24.71
N TYR A 301 -7.05 9.49 -24.85
CA TYR A 301 -6.24 8.95 -23.75
C TYR A 301 -4.80 9.49 -23.71
N SER A 302 -4.49 10.55 -24.46
CA SER A 302 -3.12 11.06 -24.61
C SER A 302 -2.44 11.37 -23.27
N GLN A 303 -3.15 11.98 -22.33
CA GLN A 303 -2.60 12.29 -20.99
C GLN A 303 -2.21 11.03 -20.20
N VAL A 304 -3.01 9.96 -20.29
CA VAL A 304 -2.73 8.69 -19.62
C VAL A 304 -1.53 8.00 -20.24
N ILE A 305 -1.45 8.03 -21.57
CA ILE A 305 -0.35 7.50 -22.38
C ILE A 305 0.98 8.18 -22.00
N GLU A 306 1.00 9.51 -21.95
CA GLU A 306 2.18 10.29 -21.56
C GLU A 306 2.60 9.98 -20.12
N ASN A 307 1.66 9.87 -19.19
CA ASN A 307 1.98 9.53 -17.80
C ASN A 307 2.60 8.13 -17.68
N LEU A 308 2.09 7.14 -18.41
CA LEU A 308 2.65 5.78 -18.41
C LEU A 308 4.07 5.71 -18.99
N GLN A 309 4.40 6.53 -19.98
CA GLN A 309 5.76 6.58 -20.54
C GLN A 309 6.82 6.95 -19.48
N LEU A 310 6.42 7.71 -18.45
CA LEU A 310 7.29 8.07 -17.33
C LEU A 310 7.72 6.88 -16.48
N ILE A 311 7.04 5.73 -16.56
CA ILE A 311 7.36 4.53 -15.75
C ILE A 311 8.81 4.07 -15.93
N SER A 312 9.37 4.32 -17.11
CA SER A 312 10.75 3.97 -17.49
C SER A 312 11.81 4.79 -16.73
N ASN A 313 11.45 6.00 -16.29
CA ASN A 313 12.33 6.93 -15.58
C ASN A 313 12.51 6.56 -14.10
N TYR A 314 11.73 5.62 -13.58
CA TYR A 314 11.77 5.22 -12.18
C TYR A 314 12.44 3.87 -11.97
N HIS A 315 13.07 3.70 -10.82
CA HIS A 315 13.91 2.53 -10.52
C HIS A 315 13.36 1.65 -9.41
N THR A 316 12.44 2.15 -8.59
CA THR A 316 11.82 1.34 -7.53
C THR A 316 10.43 0.87 -7.93
N ALA A 317 10.04 -0.31 -7.45
CA ALA A 317 8.72 -0.87 -7.73
C ALA A 317 7.60 0.05 -7.24
N PHE A 318 7.79 0.68 -6.07
CA PHE A 318 6.80 1.61 -5.52
C PHE A 318 6.65 2.90 -6.35
N GLU A 319 7.71 3.45 -6.93
CA GLU A 319 7.54 4.60 -7.84
C GLU A 319 6.78 4.18 -9.11
N LYS A 320 7.08 3.01 -9.66
CA LYS A 320 6.41 2.49 -10.85
C LYS A 320 4.92 2.23 -10.62
N ILE A 321 4.55 1.70 -9.45
CA ILE A 321 3.14 1.46 -9.11
C ILE A 321 2.35 2.76 -8.94
N LEU A 322 2.97 3.82 -8.39
CA LEU A 322 2.33 5.12 -8.26
C LEU A 322 2.05 5.77 -9.64
N ILE A 323 2.88 5.50 -10.64
CA ILE A 323 2.61 5.94 -12.02
C ILE A 323 1.39 5.22 -12.58
N ILE A 324 1.24 3.91 -12.32
CA ILE A 324 0.07 3.13 -12.76
C ILE A 324 -1.20 3.60 -12.04
N ASP A 325 -1.17 3.73 -10.71
CA ASP A 325 -2.27 4.27 -9.89
C ASP A 325 -2.73 5.64 -10.44
N LYS A 326 -1.78 6.55 -10.67
CA LYS A 326 -2.06 7.86 -11.26
C LYS A 326 -2.66 7.76 -12.67
N SER A 327 -2.20 6.83 -13.50
CA SER A 327 -2.76 6.61 -14.84
C SER A 327 -4.20 6.10 -14.80
N ILE A 328 -4.56 5.26 -13.83
CA ILE A 328 -5.94 4.80 -13.64
C ILE A 328 -6.82 5.95 -13.13
N ILE A 329 -6.32 6.76 -12.18
CA ILE A 329 -7.04 7.95 -11.70
C ILE A 329 -7.31 8.92 -12.86
N LEU A 330 -6.29 9.24 -13.67
CA LEU A 330 -6.45 10.10 -14.84
C LEU A 330 -7.44 9.53 -15.86
N LEU A 331 -7.45 8.21 -16.05
CA LEU A 331 -8.40 7.54 -16.94
C LEU A 331 -9.84 7.73 -16.42
N ASN A 332 -10.07 7.51 -15.13
CA ASN A 332 -11.38 7.71 -14.52
C ASN A 332 -11.83 9.18 -14.61
N GLU A 333 -10.92 10.13 -14.36
CA GLU A 333 -11.20 11.56 -14.52
C GLU A 333 -11.59 11.91 -15.97
N ILE A 334 -10.91 11.36 -16.98
CA ILE A 334 -11.27 11.56 -18.38
C ILE A 334 -12.68 11.03 -18.67
N ILE A 335 -13.03 9.87 -18.12
CA ILE A 335 -14.35 9.26 -18.37
C ILE A 335 -15.45 10.04 -17.64
N GLU A 336 -15.25 10.41 -16.37
CA GLU A 336 -16.20 11.23 -15.60
C GLU A 336 -16.44 12.62 -16.23
N ASN A 337 -15.41 13.24 -16.81
CA ASN A 337 -15.57 14.53 -17.48
C ASN A 337 -16.33 14.45 -18.80
N ASN A 338 -16.27 13.31 -19.51
CA ASN A 338 -17.00 13.10 -20.76
C ASN A 338 -18.43 12.56 -20.54
N PHE A 339 -18.66 11.86 -19.42
CA PHE A 339 -19.96 11.31 -19.05
C PHE A 339 -20.36 11.86 -17.70
N LEU A 340 -21.34 12.78 -17.66
CA LEU A 340 -21.89 13.47 -16.48
C LEU A 340 -22.36 12.51 -15.35
N ASN A 341 -21.43 11.81 -14.71
CA ASN A 341 -21.59 10.79 -13.67
C ASN A 341 -22.57 9.63 -13.99
N SER A 342 -22.89 9.38 -15.27
CA SER A 342 -23.91 8.41 -15.67
C SER A 342 -23.36 7.03 -16.08
N VAL A 343 -22.04 6.86 -16.16
CA VAL A 343 -21.39 5.62 -16.63
C VAL A 343 -20.45 5.09 -15.56
N SER A 344 -20.81 3.98 -14.93
CA SER A 344 -19.90 3.20 -14.08
C SER A 344 -19.07 2.27 -14.96
N ILE A 345 -17.75 2.44 -14.94
CA ILE A 345 -16.80 1.55 -15.63
C ILE A 345 -16.66 0.29 -14.79
N THR A 346 -16.78 -0.87 -15.42
CA THR A 346 -16.48 -2.16 -14.78
C THR A 346 -15.05 -2.59 -15.07
N THR A 347 -14.53 -3.59 -14.35
CA THR A 347 -13.22 -4.19 -14.67
C THR A 347 -13.17 -4.73 -16.10
N ASP A 348 -14.31 -5.21 -16.62
CA ASP A 348 -14.44 -5.75 -17.97
C ASP A 348 -14.29 -4.66 -19.04
N ASP A 349 -14.67 -3.41 -18.73
CA ASP A 349 -14.42 -2.24 -19.59
C ASP A 349 -12.97 -1.74 -19.43
N LEU A 350 -12.43 -1.78 -18.20
CA LEU A 350 -11.11 -1.22 -17.89
C LEU A 350 -9.98 -2.03 -18.56
N ILE A 351 -10.04 -3.36 -18.58
CA ILE A 351 -9.00 -4.21 -19.16
C ILE A 351 -8.73 -3.88 -20.65
N PRO A 352 -9.74 -3.85 -21.55
CA PRO A 352 -9.50 -3.54 -22.96
C PRO A 352 -9.04 -2.09 -23.17
N ILE A 353 -9.61 -1.13 -22.44
CA ILE A 353 -9.19 0.29 -22.50
C ILE A 353 -7.73 0.43 -22.07
N PHE A 354 -7.36 -0.13 -20.92
CA PHE A 354 -6.01 -0.03 -20.41
C PHE A 354 -5.02 -0.84 -21.25
N SER A 355 -5.46 -1.95 -21.89
CA SER A 355 -4.67 -2.67 -22.89
C SER A 355 -4.33 -1.79 -24.09
N TYR A 356 -5.33 -1.08 -24.63
CA TYR A 356 -5.14 -0.12 -25.71
C TYR A 356 -4.12 0.95 -25.32
N ILE A 357 -4.28 1.55 -24.14
CA ILE A 357 -3.38 2.58 -23.62
C ILE A 357 -1.95 2.03 -23.46
N ILE A 358 -1.76 0.84 -22.88
CA ILE A 358 -0.44 0.22 -22.74
C ILE A 358 0.22 0.00 -24.10
N ILE A 359 -0.50 -0.53 -25.09
CA ILE A 359 0.02 -0.72 -26.45
C ILE A 359 0.44 0.63 -27.06
N LYS A 360 -0.39 1.66 -26.93
CA LYS A 360 -0.09 3.00 -27.49
C LYS A 360 1.05 3.70 -26.75
N SER A 361 1.22 3.45 -25.45
CA SER A 361 2.29 4.03 -24.63
C SER A 361 3.68 3.49 -24.93
N LYS A 362 3.79 2.27 -25.47
CA LYS A 362 5.07 1.62 -25.83
C LYS A 362 6.06 1.58 -24.66
N ILE A 363 5.57 1.19 -23.49
CA ILE A 363 6.38 1.09 -22.27
C ILE A 363 7.58 0.16 -22.53
N PRO A 364 8.82 0.63 -22.33
CA PRO A 364 10.00 -0.23 -22.45
C PRO A 364 10.11 -1.14 -21.23
N ASN A 365 10.64 -2.35 -21.45
CA ASN A 365 10.83 -3.36 -20.41
C ASN A 365 9.52 -3.69 -19.67
N LEU A 366 8.43 -3.85 -20.42
CA LEU A 366 7.08 -4.04 -19.88
C LEU A 366 6.97 -5.33 -19.08
N PHE A 367 7.56 -6.42 -19.55
CA PHE A 367 7.53 -7.70 -18.86
C PHE A 367 8.36 -7.63 -17.57
N SER A 368 9.58 -7.10 -17.65
CA SER A 368 10.41 -6.85 -16.46
C SER A 368 9.69 -5.98 -15.44
N THR A 369 8.95 -4.95 -15.89
CA THR A 369 8.16 -4.07 -15.02
C THR A 369 7.08 -4.86 -14.28
N SER A 370 6.34 -5.71 -14.98
CA SER A 370 5.33 -6.61 -14.40
C SER A 370 5.94 -7.54 -13.34
N VAL A 371 7.03 -8.25 -13.67
CA VAL A 371 7.74 -9.13 -12.73
C VAL A 371 8.23 -8.36 -11.51
N TYR A 372 8.81 -7.17 -11.72
CA TYR A 372 9.35 -6.36 -10.64
C TYR A 372 8.26 -5.87 -9.68
N LEU A 373 7.12 -5.43 -10.20
CA LEU A 373 5.98 -5.02 -9.39
C LEU A 373 5.40 -6.20 -8.61
N ASN A 374 5.27 -7.37 -9.25
CA ASN A 374 4.73 -8.56 -8.61
C ASN A 374 5.53 -8.98 -7.37
N HIS A 375 6.86 -8.91 -7.44
CA HIS A 375 7.73 -9.42 -6.38
C HIS A 375 8.32 -8.37 -5.44
N PHE A 376 8.36 -7.08 -5.82
CA PHE A 376 9.12 -6.08 -5.08
C PHE A 376 8.32 -4.85 -4.68
N HIS A 377 6.99 -4.88 -4.73
CA HIS A 377 6.14 -3.80 -4.21
C HIS A 377 6.11 -3.75 -2.65
N LEU A 378 6.66 -4.78 -1.97
CA LEU A 378 6.86 -4.85 -0.51
C LEU A 378 5.60 -4.50 0.31
N CYS A 379 4.42 -4.88 -0.16
CA CYS A 379 3.19 -4.77 0.60
C CYS A 379 2.65 -6.17 0.91
N ASN A 380 1.89 -6.30 1.99
CA ASN A 380 1.08 -7.50 2.17
C ASN A 380 0.02 -7.50 1.07
N MET A 381 0.20 -8.35 0.06
CA MET A 381 -0.66 -8.47 -1.14
C MET A 381 -2.14 -8.65 -0.82
N ILE A 382 -2.46 -9.24 0.34
CA ILE A 382 -3.86 -9.51 0.76
C ILE A 382 -4.62 -8.21 1.12
N THR A 383 -3.92 -7.11 1.42
CA THR A 383 -4.54 -5.86 1.92
C THR A 383 -3.97 -4.60 1.26
N SER A 384 -3.17 -4.72 0.22
CA SER A 384 -2.50 -3.54 -0.36
C SER A 384 -3.45 -2.77 -1.25
N LYS A 385 -3.52 -1.44 -1.07
CA LYS A 385 -4.21 -0.49 -1.96
C LYS A 385 -3.96 -0.77 -3.46
N TYR A 386 -2.78 -1.31 -3.79
CA TYR A 386 -2.29 -1.42 -5.15
C TYR A 386 -2.39 -2.82 -5.81
N SER A 387 -3.11 -3.76 -5.18
CA SER A 387 -3.20 -5.14 -5.71
C SER A 387 -3.93 -5.19 -7.05
N PHE A 388 -4.93 -4.31 -7.23
CA PHE A 388 -5.70 -4.18 -8.46
C PHE A 388 -4.81 -3.76 -9.64
N GLU A 389 -3.98 -2.74 -9.45
CA GLU A 389 -3.05 -2.18 -10.43
C GLU A 389 -2.06 -3.24 -10.92
N ILE A 390 -1.50 -4.03 -9.99
CA ILE A 390 -0.56 -5.12 -10.32
C ILE A 390 -1.28 -6.20 -11.12
N THR A 391 -2.45 -6.65 -10.66
CA THR A 391 -3.23 -7.67 -11.36
C THR A 391 -3.66 -7.22 -12.75
N LEU A 392 -4.10 -5.96 -12.90
CA LEU A 392 -4.46 -5.38 -14.19
C LEU A 392 -3.27 -5.39 -15.15
N LEU A 393 -2.11 -4.89 -14.71
CA LEU A 393 -0.90 -4.89 -15.55
C LEU A 393 -0.50 -6.32 -15.94
N ASN A 394 -0.47 -7.25 -14.99
CA ASN A 394 -0.08 -8.64 -15.24
C ASN A 394 -1.02 -9.31 -16.24
N SER A 395 -2.33 -9.09 -16.13
CA SER A 395 -3.32 -9.60 -17.09
C SER A 395 -3.04 -9.10 -18.51
N ILE A 396 -2.71 -7.82 -18.66
CA ILE A 396 -2.43 -7.23 -19.98
C ILE A 396 -1.11 -7.77 -20.55
N VAL A 397 -0.06 -7.84 -19.74
CA VAL A 397 1.24 -8.41 -20.15
C VAL A 397 1.10 -9.87 -20.54
N ASN A 398 0.35 -10.67 -19.77
CA ASN A 398 0.09 -12.06 -20.10
C ASN A 398 -0.71 -12.20 -21.40
N ASN A 399 -1.69 -11.33 -21.64
CA ASN A 399 -2.43 -11.31 -22.90
C ASN A 399 -1.54 -10.98 -24.10
N LEU A 400 -0.58 -10.05 -23.94
CA LEU A 400 0.40 -9.72 -24.98
C LEU A 400 1.36 -10.89 -25.27
N LEU A 401 1.75 -11.65 -24.24
CA LEU A 401 2.67 -12.77 -24.39
C LEU A 401 2.02 -14.04 -24.95
N TYR A 402 0.82 -14.37 -24.44
CA TYR A 402 0.26 -15.72 -24.58
C TYR A 402 -1.04 -15.78 -25.35
N SER A 403 -1.70 -14.64 -25.64
CA SER A 403 -2.98 -14.72 -26.34
C SER A 403 -2.78 -15.04 -27.84
N GLN A 404 -3.15 -16.26 -28.22
CA GLN A 404 -3.42 -16.59 -29.63
C GLN A 404 -4.52 -15.69 -30.20
N LYS A 405 -5.44 -15.16 -29.36
CA LYS A 405 -6.49 -14.24 -29.78
C LYS A 405 -5.90 -12.97 -30.42
N LEU A 406 -4.90 -12.32 -29.82
CA LEU A 406 -4.27 -11.13 -30.42
C LEU A 406 -3.46 -11.46 -31.69
N LEU A 407 -2.79 -12.61 -31.72
CA LEU A 407 -2.09 -13.08 -32.92
C LEU A 407 -3.08 -13.35 -34.07
N ASN A 408 -4.19 -14.02 -33.78
CA ASN A 408 -5.25 -14.35 -34.74
C ASN A 408 -5.97 -13.09 -35.23
N ILE A 409 -6.23 -12.13 -34.33
CA ILE A 409 -6.74 -10.81 -34.67
C ILE A 409 -5.80 -10.09 -35.65
N TYR A 410 -4.50 -10.10 -35.38
CA TYR A 410 -3.51 -9.52 -36.30
C TYR A 410 -3.46 -10.25 -37.66
N HIS A 411 -3.49 -11.58 -37.65
CA HIS A 411 -3.53 -12.37 -38.88
C HIS A 411 -4.80 -12.09 -39.71
N ASN A 412 -5.96 -11.97 -39.06
CA ASN A 412 -7.22 -11.60 -39.71
C ASN A 412 -7.18 -10.17 -40.26
N PHE A 413 -6.59 -9.22 -39.51
CA PHE A 413 -6.40 -7.85 -39.99
C PHE A 413 -5.49 -7.81 -41.22
N LYS A 414 -4.36 -8.53 -41.21
CA LYS A 414 -3.45 -8.62 -42.36
C LYS A 414 -4.15 -9.27 -43.57
N HIS A 415 -4.92 -10.33 -43.35
CA HIS A 415 -5.67 -11.01 -44.41
C HIS A 415 -6.71 -10.08 -45.04
N ASN A 416 -7.53 -9.41 -44.23
CA ASN A 416 -8.56 -8.48 -44.69
C ASN A 416 -7.95 -7.26 -45.40
N HIS A 417 -6.82 -6.74 -44.91
CA HIS A 417 -6.15 -5.60 -45.52
C HIS A 417 -5.44 -5.97 -46.84
N CYS A 418 -4.93 -7.20 -46.95
CA CYS A 418 -4.41 -7.76 -48.21
C CYS A 418 -5.55 -8.02 -49.22
N GLU A 419 -6.71 -8.50 -48.79
CA GLU A 419 -7.89 -8.67 -49.66
C GLU A 419 -8.43 -7.33 -50.17
N LEU A 420 -8.50 -6.31 -49.32
CA LEU A 420 -8.91 -4.96 -49.71
C LEU A 420 -7.92 -4.33 -50.71
N LEU A 421 -6.62 -4.56 -50.55
CA LEU A 421 -5.60 -4.13 -51.50
C LEU A 421 -5.68 -4.91 -52.82
N ASN A 422 -5.85 -6.23 -52.78
CA ASN A 422 -6.04 -7.06 -53.97
C ASN A 422 -7.33 -6.72 -54.73
N ASN A 423 -8.39 -6.30 -54.04
CA ASN A 423 -9.63 -5.86 -54.68
C ASN A 423 -9.51 -4.45 -55.29
N LYS A 424 -8.75 -3.55 -54.65
CA LYS A 424 -8.39 -2.26 -55.24
C LYS A 424 -7.46 -2.42 -56.44
N GLU A 425 -6.48 -3.33 -56.36
CA GLU A 425 -5.61 -3.67 -57.48
C GLU A 425 -6.40 -4.36 -58.60
N LYS A 426 -7.33 -5.29 -58.34
CA LYS A 426 -8.22 -5.83 -59.39
C LYS A 426 -9.11 -4.76 -60.04
N SER A 427 -9.54 -3.75 -59.28
CA SER A 427 -10.29 -2.60 -59.84
C SER A 427 -9.41 -1.65 -60.66
N ASN A 428 -8.13 -1.53 -60.33
CA ASN A 428 -7.15 -0.74 -61.07
C ASN A 428 -6.53 -1.51 -62.25
N VAL A 429 -6.37 -2.84 -62.16
CA VAL A 429 -5.93 -3.75 -63.23
C VAL A 429 -7.02 -3.87 -64.29
N LYS A 430 -8.31 -3.76 -63.93
CA LYS A 430 -9.37 -3.53 -64.94
C LYS A 430 -9.23 -2.19 -65.69
N LYS A 431 -8.51 -1.21 -65.14
CA LYS A 431 -8.14 0.04 -65.85
C LYS A 431 -6.76 -0.03 -66.54
N ILE A 432 -5.89 -0.95 -66.14
CA ILE A 432 -4.48 -1.04 -66.60
C ILE A 432 -4.22 -2.22 -67.56
N ASN A 433 -5.18 -3.15 -67.74
CA ASN A 433 -5.14 -4.21 -68.76
C ASN A 433 -5.31 -3.72 -70.22
N LEU A 434 -4.71 -2.57 -70.52
CA LEU A 434 -4.35 -2.13 -71.85
C LEU A 434 -2.84 -2.03 -72.08
N ASN A 435 -1.96 -2.31 -71.11
CA ASN A 435 -0.51 -2.30 -71.40
C ASN A 435 0.37 -3.23 -70.54
N LYS A 436 0.80 -4.30 -71.21
CA LYS A 436 2.14 -4.96 -71.22
C LYS A 436 2.69 -5.74 -70.02
N ASN A 437 3.31 -6.85 -70.41
CA ASN A 437 4.08 -7.87 -69.69
C ASN A 437 5.43 -7.37 -69.14
N VAL A 438 5.94 -8.04 -68.10
CA VAL A 438 7.21 -8.83 -68.01
C VAL A 438 7.86 -8.74 -66.60
N ASP A 439 8.18 -9.93 -66.07
CA ASP A 439 9.15 -10.38 -65.04
C ASP A 439 9.20 -9.79 -63.62
N ASN A 440 9.14 -10.69 -62.62
CA ASN A 440 10.04 -10.71 -61.44
C ASN A 440 9.76 -11.92 -60.52
N ASP A 441 10.56 -12.97 -60.63
CA ASP A 441 10.74 -14.04 -59.63
C ASP A 441 12.16 -13.92 -59.07
N ILE A 442 12.31 -13.68 -57.74
CA ILE A 442 13.53 -13.93 -56.92
C ILE A 442 13.28 -13.62 -55.41
N ASN A 443 12.24 -12.88 -55.03
CA ASN A 443 12.04 -12.46 -53.62
C ASN A 443 11.31 -13.46 -52.69
N LEU A 444 10.88 -14.63 -53.17
CA LEU A 444 10.06 -15.57 -52.39
C LEU A 444 10.86 -16.56 -51.52
N GLU A 445 12.15 -16.79 -51.78
CA GLU A 445 12.92 -17.84 -51.09
C GLU A 445 13.49 -17.44 -49.72
N ILE A 446 13.65 -16.14 -49.43
CA ILE A 446 14.24 -15.66 -48.17
C ILE A 446 13.22 -15.68 -47.02
N ASP A 447 11.93 -15.50 -47.32
CA ASP A 447 10.86 -15.48 -46.31
C ASP A 447 10.45 -16.90 -45.84
N VAL A 448 10.60 -17.92 -46.69
CA VAL A 448 10.29 -19.31 -46.31
C VAL A 448 11.32 -19.86 -45.31
N LYS A 449 12.60 -19.50 -45.45
CA LYS A 449 13.66 -19.96 -44.53
C LYS A 449 13.54 -19.36 -43.13
N LYS A 450 13.12 -18.08 -43.00
CA LYS A 450 12.87 -17.45 -41.69
C LYS A 450 11.64 -18.03 -40.97
N ASN A 451 10.58 -18.34 -41.71
CA ASN A 451 9.39 -18.96 -41.13
C ASN A 451 9.63 -20.40 -40.63
N ASN A 452 10.51 -21.16 -41.29
CA ASN A 452 10.85 -22.52 -40.87
C ASN A 452 11.66 -22.58 -39.56
N ILE A 453 12.55 -21.59 -39.32
CA ILE A 453 13.31 -21.49 -38.06
C ILE A 453 12.36 -21.17 -36.89
N PHE A 454 11.41 -20.24 -37.11
CA PHE A 454 10.40 -19.86 -36.10
C PHE A 454 9.45 -21.03 -35.73
N LEU A 455 9.10 -21.87 -36.70
CA LEU A 455 8.27 -23.07 -36.47
C LEU A 455 9.02 -24.18 -35.71
N GLN A 456 10.33 -24.27 -35.84
CA GLN A 456 11.15 -25.24 -35.11
C GLN A 456 11.31 -24.85 -33.62
N GLU A 457 11.53 -23.57 -33.31
CA GLU A 457 11.63 -23.07 -31.93
C GLU A 457 10.29 -23.18 -31.18
N LYS A 458 9.17 -22.94 -31.87
CA LYS A 458 7.81 -23.11 -31.31
C LYS A 458 7.50 -24.55 -30.91
N LYS A 459 7.95 -25.54 -31.70
CA LYS A 459 7.81 -26.96 -31.39
C LYS A 459 8.68 -27.37 -30.19
N LEU A 460 9.87 -26.79 -30.05
CA LEU A 460 10.76 -27.04 -28.91
C LEU A 460 10.14 -26.53 -27.59
N HIS A 461 9.55 -25.33 -27.62
CA HIS A 461 8.87 -24.75 -26.45
C HIS A 461 7.58 -25.48 -26.06
N GLN A 462 6.76 -25.92 -27.02
CA GLN A 462 5.57 -26.74 -26.74
C GLN A 462 5.93 -28.10 -26.13
N LYS A 463 7.04 -28.71 -26.56
CA LYS A 463 7.53 -29.97 -26.00
C LYS A 463 7.99 -29.82 -24.54
N HIS A 464 8.64 -28.70 -24.21
CA HIS A 464 9.03 -28.41 -22.83
C HIS A 464 7.84 -28.07 -21.92
N SER A 465 6.79 -27.43 -22.43
CA SER A 465 5.57 -27.19 -21.63
C SER A 465 4.77 -28.45 -21.36
N LEU A 466 4.74 -29.42 -22.29
CA LEU A 466 4.05 -30.70 -22.09
C LEU A 466 4.79 -31.60 -21.09
N GLN A 467 6.12 -31.62 -21.12
CA GLN A 467 6.91 -32.39 -20.14
C GLN A 467 6.79 -31.88 -18.69
N ILE A 468 6.43 -30.60 -18.49
CA ILE A 468 6.19 -30.04 -17.14
C ILE A 468 4.81 -30.46 -16.61
N VAL A 469 3.85 -30.75 -17.49
CA VAL A 469 2.49 -31.22 -17.12
C VAL A 469 2.47 -32.73 -16.83
N GLU A 470 3.41 -33.51 -17.36
CA GLU A 470 3.53 -34.94 -17.04
C GLU A 470 4.35 -35.22 -15.75
N ILE A 471 4.99 -34.20 -15.17
CA ILE A 471 5.82 -34.31 -13.95
C ILE A 471 5.10 -33.73 -12.71
N ILE A 472 3.93 -33.11 -12.88
CA ILE A 472 3.01 -32.67 -11.82
C ILE A 472 1.81 -33.61 -11.83
#